data_AF-A0A2N9N944-F1
#
_entry.id   AF-A0A2N9N944-F1
#
_cell.length_a   1.000
_cell.length_b   1.000
_cell.length_c   1.000
_cell.angle_alpha   90.00
_cell.angle_beta   90.00
_cell.angle_gamma   90.00
#
_symmetry.space_group_name_H-M   'P 1'
#
loop_
_entity.id
_entity.type
_entity.pdbx_description
1 polymer ?
#
loop_
_entity_poly.entity_id
_entity_poly.type
_entity_poly.pdbx_seq_one_letter_code
_entity_poly.pdbx_strand_id
1 'polypeptide(L)'
;MKCNSRPKAVLVALLAISLFTTGCSAQWISVALADLPVLLQMALNIGSLVTTLQSGQQLSASEAQAIQNISAEASKDLNLLQTLYNQYQASPTAGALQKIQSTVADINQNLPALLQAAHIGDAVLSARVGAAVNLILATVTSFAALIPQASGMPTGRKAAAAQIGKKAAIAKPEDLKKQWNQTVCGVTGKAGLDSAFSVCQVK
;
A
#
# COMPACT_ATOMS: atom_id res chain seq x y z
N MET A 1 -18.29 -65.65 3.74
CA MET A 1 -17.27 -64.88 2.98
C MET A 1 -17.84 -63.50 2.64
N LYS A 2 -17.08 -62.45 2.96
CA LYS A 2 -17.23 -61.04 2.53
C LYS A 2 -17.06 -60.96 0.99
N CYS A 3 -17.60 -60.00 0.24
CA CYS A 3 -17.39 -58.54 0.36
C CYS A 3 -18.56 -57.74 -0.21
N ASN A 4 -19.00 -56.75 0.57
CA ASN A 4 -19.76 -55.60 0.13
C ASN A 4 -18.77 -54.42 0.05
N SER A 5 -18.51 -53.84 -1.11
CA SER A 5 -17.58 -52.69 -1.22
C SER A 5 -17.79 -51.83 -2.47
N ARG A 6 -18.90 -51.09 -2.52
CA ARG A 6 -19.03 -49.91 -3.39
C ARG A 6 -19.74 -48.75 -2.68
N PRO A 7 -19.04 -47.99 -1.84
CA PRO A 7 -19.40 -46.56 -1.68
C PRO A 7 -18.19 -45.61 -1.67
N LYS A 8 -16.99 -46.02 -2.08
CA LYS A 8 -15.78 -45.16 -2.01
C LYS A 8 -15.38 -44.49 -3.32
N ALA A 9 -15.84 -44.98 -4.46
CA ALA A 9 -15.43 -44.42 -5.76
C ALA A 9 -16.16 -43.11 -6.13
N VAL A 10 -17.40 -42.92 -5.66
CA VAL A 10 -18.20 -41.73 -5.98
C VAL A 10 -17.78 -40.52 -5.13
N LEU A 11 -17.28 -40.74 -3.91
CA LEU A 11 -16.84 -39.66 -3.02
C LEU A 11 -15.53 -38.98 -3.50
N VAL A 12 -14.66 -39.72 -4.19
CA VAL A 12 -13.38 -39.20 -4.69
C VAL A 12 -13.58 -38.32 -5.94
N ALA A 13 -14.57 -38.63 -6.78
CA ALA A 13 -14.86 -37.85 -7.98
C ALA A 13 -15.45 -36.46 -7.66
N LEU A 14 -16.24 -36.33 -6.59
CA LEU A 14 -16.75 -35.03 -6.13
C LEU A 14 -15.69 -34.19 -5.41
N LEU A 15 -14.70 -34.81 -4.78
CA LEU A 15 -13.61 -34.09 -4.09
C LEU A 15 -12.58 -33.50 -5.07
N ALA A 16 -12.41 -34.10 -6.25
CA ALA A 16 -11.50 -33.60 -7.28
C ALA A 16 -12.06 -32.37 -8.03
N ILE A 17 -13.39 -32.22 -8.10
CA ILE A 17 -14.03 -31.07 -8.77
C ILE A 17 -14.03 -29.82 -7.87
N SER A 18 -13.92 -29.98 -6.54
CA SER A 18 -13.69 -28.85 -5.62
C SER A 18 -12.29 -28.20 -5.72
N LEU A 19 -11.37 -28.75 -6.53
CA LEU A 19 -10.05 -28.13 -6.75
C LEU A 19 -10.04 -27.07 -7.88
N PHE A 20 -11.16 -26.87 -8.58
CA PHE A 20 -11.29 -25.80 -9.58
C PHE A 20 -11.94 -24.50 -9.06
N THR A 21 -12.21 -24.38 -7.76
CA THR A 21 -12.59 -23.11 -7.14
C THR A 21 -11.39 -22.43 -6.50
N THR A 22 -10.27 -22.26 -7.23
CA THR A 22 -9.24 -21.27 -6.87
C THR A 22 -9.69 -19.83 -7.18
N GLY A 23 -10.94 -19.62 -7.59
CA GLY A 23 -11.56 -18.31 -7.80
C GLY A 23 -11.92 -17.53 -6.52
N CYS A 24 -11.73 -18.09 -5.32
CA CYS A 24 -12.03 -17.39 -4.05
C CYS A 24 -10.83 -16.65 -3.41
N SER A 25 -9.63 -16.67 -3.99
CA SER A 25 -8.41 -16.13 -3.35
C SER A 25 -7.92 -14.77 -3.86
N ALA A 26 -8.70 -14.04 -4.67
CA ALA A 26 -8.30 -12.74 -5.24
C ALA A 26 -8.81 -11.51 -4.44
N GLN A 27 -9.48 -11.69 -3.30
CA GLN A 27 -10.05 -10.58 -2.53
C GLN A 27 -9.02 -9.52 -2.14
N TRP A 28 -7.77 -9.94 -1.91
CA TRP A 28 -6.65 -9.05 -1.59
C TRP A 28 -6.25 -8.14 -2.75
N ILE A 29 -6.42 -8.60 -4.00
CA ILE A 29 -6.17 -7.80 -5.20
C ILE A 29 -7.24 -6.73 -5.34
N SER A 30 -8.51 -7.11 -5.15
CA SER A 30 -9.62 -6.15 -5.21
C SER A 30 -9.51 -5.07 -4.14
N VAL A 31 -9.04 -5.44 -2.95
CA VAL A 31 -8.70 -4.47 -1.89
C VAL A 31 -7.58 -3.54 -2.34
N ALA A 32 -6.44 -4.09 -2.77
CA ALA A 32 -5.29 -3.29 -3.17
C ALA A 32 -5.64 -2.35 -4.33
N LEU A 33 -6.39 -2.81 -5.33
CA LEU A 33 -6.84 -2.01 -6.46
C LEU A 33 -7.86 -0.92 -6.08
N ALA A 34 -8.66 -1.11 -5.02
CA ALA A 34 -9.59 -0.09 -4.54
C ALA A 34 -8.88 1.04 -3.78
N ASP A 35 -7.82 0.70 -3.03
CA ASP A 35 -7.09 1.63 -2.18
C ASP A 35 -5.95 2.35 -2.92
N LEU A 36 -5.34 1.71 -3.93
CA LEU A 36 -4.22 2.26 -4.69
C LEU A 36 -4.46 3.63 -5.32
N PRO A 37 -5.63 3.92 -5.95
CA PRO A 37 -5.92 5.24 -6.47
C PRO A 37 -5.90 6.32 -5.38
N VAL A 38 -6.35 5.99 -4.16
CA VAL A 38 -6.31 6.91 -3.02
C VAL A 38 -4.85 7.14 -2.60
N LEU A 39 -4.05 6.10 -2.48
CA LEU A 39 -2.62 6.23 -2.17
C LEU A 39 -1.86 7.04 -3.22
N LEU A 40 -2.18 6.86 -4.50
CA LEU A 40 -1.59 7.62 -5.59
C LEU A 40 -1.95 9.11 -5.47
N GLN A 41 -3.22 9.43 -5.19
CA GLN A 41 -3.63 10.80 -4.93
C GLN A 41 -2.91 11.40 -3.72
N MET A 42 -2.75 10.63 -2.64
CA MET A 42 -1.98 11.05 -1.47
C MET A 42 -0.51 11.35 -1.84
N ALA A 43 0.15 10.47 -2.59
CA ALA A 43 1.51 10.68 -3.06
C ALA A 43 1.66 11.94 -3.92
N LEU A 44 0.70 12.21 -4.82
CA LEU A 44 0.66 13.43 -5.61
C LEU A 44 0.40 14.68 -4.76
N ASN A 45 -0.46 14.57 -3.75
CA ASN A 45 -0.75 15.67 -2.84
C ASN A 45 0.50 16.09 -2.05
N ILE A 46 1.39 15.16 -1.67
CA ILE A 46 2.72 15.48 -1.09
C ILE A 46 3.47 16.45 -2.00
N GLY A 47 3.47 16.18 -3.31
CA GLY A 47 4.14 17.02 -4.31
C GLY A 47 3.48 18.40 -4.47
N SER A 48 2.14 18.49 -4.41
CA SER A 48 1.44 19.77 -4.54
C SER A 48 1.67 20.73 -3.37
N LEU A 49 2.03 20.20 -2.18
CA LEU A 49 2.39 21.02 -1.03
C LEU A 49 3.62 21.87 -1.34
N VAL A 50 4.56 21.32 -2.10
CA VAL A 50 5.80 22.00 -2.49
C VAL A 50 5.50 23.31 -3.22
N THR A 51 4.62 23.28 -4.23
CA THR A 51 4.31 24.45 -5.05
C THR A 51 3.71 25.60 -4.23
N THR A 52 2.84 25.27 -3.28
CA THR A 52 2.18 26.27 -2.43
C THR A 52 3.17 26.85 -1.40
N LEU A 53 3.98 25.99 -0.78
CA LEU A 53 4.95 26.40 0.23
C LEU A 53 6.13 27.19 -0.35
N GLN A 54 6.59 26.83 -1.55
CA GLN A 54 7.60 27.60 -2.29
C GLN A 54 7.09 29.00 -2.65
N SER A 55 5.85 29.08 -3.14
CA SER A 55 5.23 30.37 -3.49
C SER A 55 5.06 31.29 -2.27
N GLY A 56 4.83 30.71 -1.09
CA GLY A 56 4.80 31.41 0.19
C GLY A 56 6.17 31.69 0.83
N GLN A 57 7.29 31.37 0.17
CA GLN A 57 8.66 31.45 0.70
C GLN A 57 8.87 30.68 2.02
N GLN A 58 8.08 29.64 2.27
CA GLN A 58 8.14 28.83 3.50
C GLN A 58 8.99 27.57 3.35
N LEU A 59 9.60 27.39 2.18
CA LEU A 59 10.35 26.19 1.84
C LEU A 59 11.56 26.55 0.98
N SER A 60 12.74 26.05 1.34
CA SER A 60 13.93 26.21 0.51
C SER A 60 13.82 25.37 -0.78
N ALA A 61 14.62 25.72 -1.79
CA ALA A 61 14.67 24.96 -3.04
C ALA A 61 15.12 23.50 -2.84
N SER A 62 16.05 23.26 -1.91
CA SER A 62 16.52 21.91 -1.58
C SER A 62 15.46 21.07 -0.88
N GLU A 63 14.74 21.63 0.10
CA GLU A 63 13.66 20.91 0.79
C GLU A 63 12.49 20.62 -0.16
N ALA A 64 12.16 21.60 -1.01
CA ALA A 64 11.18 21.44 -2.07
C ALA A 64 11.52 20.28 -3.01
N GLN A 65 12.76 20.23 -3.51
CA GLN A 65 13.21 19.14 -4.37
C GLN A 65 13.15 17.79 -3.64
N ALA A 66 13.51 17.74 -2.37
CA ALA A 66 13.46 16.50 -1.60
C ALA A 66 12.02 15.99 -1.42
N ILE A 67 11.07 16.86 -1.07
CA ILE A 67 9.66 16.50 -0.96
C ILE A 67 9.09 16.08 -2.33
N GLN A 68 9.52 16.74 -3.40
CA GLN A 68 9.14 16.37 -4.76
C GLN A 68 9.66 14.97 -5.14
N ASN A 69 10.89 14.63 -4.76
CA ASN A 69 11.47 13.30 -5.00
C ASN A 69 10.71 12.21 -4.23
N ILE A 70 10.30 12.47 -2.99
CA ILE A 70 9.44 11.56 -2.21
C ILE A 70 8.12 11.31 -2.94
N SER A 71 7.44 12.39 -3.36
CA SER A 71 6.18 12.32 -4.11
C SER A 71 6.34 11.53 -5.42
N ALA A 72 7.42 11.79 -6.16
CA ALA A 72 7.70 11.13 -7.44
C ALA A 72 7.98 9.63 -7.26
N GLU A 73 8.83 9.25 -6.29
CA GLU A 73 9.13 7.85 -6.04
C GLU A 73 7.90 7.08 -5.55
N ALA A 74 7.14 7.66 -4.60
CA ALA A 74 5.91 7.05 -4.13
C ALA A 74 4.89 6.85 -5.26
N SER A 75 4.70 7.87 -6.11
CA SER A 75 3.76 7.79 -7.25
C SER A 75 4.21 6.76 -8.29
N LYS A 76 5.51 6.70 -8.58
CA LYS A 76 6.10 5.71 -9.50
C LYS A 76 5.85 4.29 -9.01
N ASP A 77 6.16 4.01 -7.74
CA ASP A 77 6.05 2.66 -7.21
C ASP A 77 4.59 2.22 -7.02
N LEU A 78 3.70 3.13 -6.62
CA LEU A 78 2.25 2.85 -6.51
C LEU A 78 1.62 2.57 -7.88
N ASN A 79 2.01 3.31 -8.94
CA ASN A 79 1.58 3.02 -10.32
C ASN A 79 2.12 1.66 -10.80
N LEU A 80 3.36 1.32 -10.44
CA LEU A 80 3.93 0.01 -10.74
C LEU A 80 3.14 -1.10 -10.03
N LEU A 81 2.81 -0.94 -8.75
CA LEU A 81 1.97 -1.88 -8.02
C LEU A 81 0.60 -2.06 -8.69
N GLN A 82 -0.06 -0.97 -9.08
CA GLN A 82 -1.34 -1.04 -9.79
C GLN A 82 -1.22 -1.83 -11.09
N THR A 83 -0.18 -1.57 -11.88
CA THR A 83 0.10 -2.31 -13.12
C THR A 83 0.32 -3.80 -12.85
N LEU A 84 1.11 -4.13 -11.84
CA LEU A 84 1.42 -5.51 -11.48
C LEU A 84 0.20 -6.26 -10.91
N TYR A 85 -0.67 -5.59 -10.15
CA TYR A 85 -1.92 -6.16 -9.69
C TYR A 85 -2.88 -6.46 -10.84
N ASN A 86 -3.04 -5.52 -11.77
CA ASN A 86 -3.84 -5.75 -12.98
C ASN A 86 -3.26 -6.91 -13.80
N GLN A 87 -1.92 -6.98 -13.94
CA GLN A 87 -1.26 -8.09 -14.62
C GLN A 87 -1.54 -9.43 -13.94
N TYR A 88 -1.40 -9.49 -12.61
CA TYR A 88 -1.66 -10.72 -11.86
C TYR A 88 -3.15 -11.11 -11.90
N GLN A 89 -4.07 -10.14 -11.86
CA GLN A 89 -5.50 -10.38 -11.99
C GLN A 89 -5.85 -10.99 -13.36
N ALA A 90 -5.23 -10.48 -14.43
CA ALA A 90 -5.43 -10.99 -15.79
C ALA A 90 -4.77 -12.36 -16.01
N SER A 91 -3.59 -12.58 -15.43
CA SER A 91 -2.83 -13.82 -15.56
C SER A 91 -2.03 -14.12 -14.28
N PRO A 92 -2.60 -14.91 -13.35
CA PRO A 92 -1.95 -15.23 -12.08
C PRO A 92 -0.69 -16.08 -12.31
N THR A 93 0.49 -15.47 -12.14
CA THR A 93 1.78 -16.17 -12.30
C THR A 93 2.68 -15.91 -11.09
N ALA A 94 3.56 -16.87 -10.78
CA ALA A 94 4.56 -16.72 -9.72
C ALA A 94 5.51 -15.54 -9.98
N GLY A 95 5.85 -15.28 -11.25
CA GLY A 95 6.69 -14.14 -11.64
C GLY A 95 6.02 -12.79 -11.38
N ALA A 96 4.72 -12.64 -11.67
CA ALA A 96 3.98 -11.42 -11.34
C ALA A 96 3.89 -11.21 -9.82
N LEU A 97 3.66 -12.27 -9.05
CA LEU A 97 3.64 -12.21 -7.59
C LEU A 97 5.00 -11.77 -7.01
N GLN A 98 6.09 -12.31 -7.55
CA GLN A 98 7.44 -11.95 -7.13
C GLN A 98 7.75 -10.47 -7.42
N LYS A 99 7.33 -9.96 -8.58
CA LYS A 99 7.47 -8.52 -8.91
C LYS A 99 6.69 -7.64 -7.93
N ILE A 100 5.45 -8.01 -7.58
CA ILE A 100 4.66 -7.28 -6.57
C ILE A 100 5.44 -7.23 -5.25
N GLN A 101 5.95 -8.37 -4.78
CA GLN A 101 6.70 -8.45 -3.53
C GLN A 101 7.99 -7.60 -3.57
N SER A 102 8.71 -7.61 -4.70
CA SER A 102 9.87 -6.75 -4.91
C SER A 102 9.50 -5.27 -4.84
N THR A 103 8.46 -4.84 -5.55
CA THR A 103 8.02 -3.43 -5.51
C THR A 103 7.58 -3.01 -4.10
N VAL A 104 6.90 -3.88 -3.34
CA VAL A 104 6.60 -3.58 -1.93
C VAL A 104 7.88 -3.43 -1.09
N ALA A 105 8.89 -4.27 -1.31
CA ALA A 105 10.17 -4.15 -0.62
C ALA A 105 10.89 -2.83 -0.99
N ASP A 106 10.88 -2.47 -2.28
CA ASP A 106 11.46 -1.22 -2.77
C ASP A 106 10.79 0.00 -2.13
N ILE A 107 9.45 0.04 -2.07
CA ILE A 107 8.69 1.11 -1.38
C ILE A 107 9.11 1.22 0.09
N ASN A 108 9.18 0.07 0.79
CA ASN A 108 9.52 0.01 2.21
C ASN A 108 10.97 0.40 2.51
N GLN A 109 11.83 0.44 1.51
CA GLN A 109 13.23 0.84 1.63
C GLN A 109 13.45 2.28 1.15
N ASN A 110 12.96 2.62 -0.04
CA ASN A 110 13.25 3.87 -0.73
C ASN A 110 12.54 5.06 -0.07
N LEU A 111 11.27 4.93 0.31
CA LEU A 111 10.53 6.05 0.89
C LEU A 111 11.10 6.50 2.24
N PRO A 112 11.41 5.60 3.20
CA PRO A 112 12.08 6.01 4.43
C PRO A 112 13.46 6.65 4.18
N ALA A 113 14.23 6.11 3.22
CA ALA A 113 15.55 6.65 2.89
C ALA A 113 15.45 8.08 2.31
N LEU A 114 14.50 8.31 1.39
CA LEU A 114 14.24 9.64 0.85
C LEU A 114 13.74 10.61 1.92
N LEU A 115 12.85 10.16 2.82
CA LEU A 115 12.39 10.98 3.94
C LEU A 115 13.54 11.37 4.87
N GLN A 116 14.43 10.44 5.18
CA GLN A 116 15.60 10.69 6.03
C GLN A 116 16.58 11.67 5.35
N ALA A 117 16.79 11.53 4.04
CA ALA A 117 17.65 12.40 3.26
C ALA A 117 17.04 13.80 3.00
N ALA A 118 15.73 13.98 3.21
CA ALA A 118 15.06 15.24 2.90
C ALA A 118 15.44 16.40 3.82
N HIS A 119 15.94 16.10 5.04
CA HIS A 119 16.44 17.11 6.00
C HIS A 119 15.56 18.36 6.14
N ILE A 120 14.23 18.17 6.20
CA ILE A 120 13.25 19.25 6.29
C ILE A 120 13.44 19.99 7.63
N GLY A 121 13.74 21.29 7.56
CA GLY A 121 14.06 22.14 8.71
C GLY A 121 12.82 22.57 9.51
N ASP A 122 11.67 22.77 8.86
CA ASP A 122 10.42 23.02 9.58
C ASP A 122 9.88 21.72 10.20
N ALA A 123 9.89 21.64 11.53
CA ALA A 123 9.47 20.46 12.26
C ALA A 123 8.00 20.05 12.01
N VAL A 124 7.11 21.02 11.74
CA VAL A 124 5.70 20.74 11.47
C VAL A 124 5.58 20.13 10.08
N LEU A 125 6.22 20.72 9.07
CA LEU A 125 6.26 20.18 7.71
C LEU A 125 6.89 18.78 7.69
N SER A 126 8.02 18.61 8.36
CA SER A 126 8.69 17.31 8.50
C SER A 126 7.77 16.25 9.09
N ALA A 127 7.03 16.58 10.17
CA ALA A 127 6.06 15.68 10.76
C ALA A 127 4.90 15.34 9.81
N ARG A 128 4.40 16.29 9.01
CA ARG A 128 3.31 16.03 8.05
C ARG A 128 3.77 15.16 6.88
N VAL A 129 4.93 15.45 6.28
CA VAL A 129 5.51 14.63 5.21
C VAL A 129 5.84 13.22 5.73
N GLY A 130 6.38 13.13 6.96
CA GLY A 130 6.61 11.84 7.61
C GLY A 130 5.33 11.05 7.87
N ALA A 131 4.27 11.71 8.33
CA ALA A 131 2.96 11.09 8.52
C ALA A 131 2.37 10.58 7.20
N ALA A 132 2.50 11.36 6.12
CA ALA A 132 2.07 10.98 4.78
C ALA A 132 2.81 9.73 4.28
N VAL A 133 4.14 9.71 4.36
CA VAL A 133 4.96 8.55 3.98
C VAL A 133 4.61 7.33 4.82
N ASN A 134 4.47 7.48 6.14
CA ASN A 134 4.12 6.39 7.03
C ASN A 134 2.73 5.80 6.73
N LEU A 135 1.76 6.61 6.32
CA LEU A 135 0.44 6.13 5.93
C LEU A 135 0.51 5.27 4.66
N ILE A 136 1.29 5.71 3.65
CA ILE A 136 1.54 4.92 2.44
C ILE A 136 2.20 3.59 2.79
N LEU A 137 3.27 3.62 3.59
CA LEU A 137 4.01 2.42 4.02
C LEU A 137 3.13 1.43 4.80
N ALA A 138 2.33 1.92 5.74
CA ALA A 138 1.42 1.09 6.52
C ALA A 138 0.38 0.39 5.63
N THR A 139 -0.14 1.10 4.63
CA THR A 139 -1.14 0.57 3.70
C THR A 139 -0.52 -0.47 2.75
N VAL A 140 0.65 -0.16 2.17
CA VAL A 140 1.40 -1.10 1.30
C VAL A 140 1.82 -2.36 2.07
N THR A 141 2.24 -2.22 3.34
CA THR A 141 2.54 -3.36 4.22
C THR A 141 1.28 -4.18 4.51
N SER A 142 0.13 -3.53 4.66
CA SER A 142 -1.15 -4.22 4.83
C SER A 142 -1.50 -5.03 3.58
N PHE A 143 -1.25 -4.51 2.37
CA PHE A 143 -1.40 -5.30 1.14
C PHE A 143 -0.47 -6.52 1.13
N ALA A 144 0.79 -6.35 1.50
CA ALA A 144 1.75 -7.47 1.55
C ALA A 144 1.33 -8.59 2.49
N ALA A 145 0.67 -8.26 3.61
CA ALA A 145 0.13 -9.24 4.53
C ALA A 145 -0.99 -10.11 3.92
N LEU A 146 -1.67 -9.61 2.89
CA LEU A 146 -2.76 -10.29 2.20
C LEU A 146 -2.29 -11.12 0.99
N ILE A 147 -1.06 -10.91 0.53
CA ILE A 147 -0.48 -11.65 -0.59
C ILE A 147 -0.42 -13.15 -0.24
N PRO A 148 -0.93 -14.05 -1.10
CA PRO A 148 -0.82 -15.49 -0.92
C PRO A 148 0.64 -15.90 -0.73
N GLN A 149 0.94 -16.43 0.46
CA GLN A 149 2.30 -16.87 0.78
C GLN A 149 2.63 -18.10 -0.05
N ALA A 150 3.73 -18.07 -0.79
CA ALA A 150 4.16 -19.19 -1.62
C ALA A 150 4.28 -20.49 -0.79
N SER A 151 3.87 -21.60 -1.40
CA SER A 151 3.94 -22.97 -0.86
C SER A 151 5.39 -23.42 -0.71
N GLY A 152 6.09 -22.90 0.29
CA GLY A 152 7.51 -23.18 0.55
C GLY A 152 8.14 -22.28 1.62
N MET A 153 7.44 -21.25 2.07
CA MET A 153 7.95 -20.36 3.11
C MET A 153 8.11 -21.09 4.46
N PRO A 154 9.22 -20.88 5.21
CA PRO A 154 9.41 -21.46 6.53
C PRO A 154 8.24 -21.11 7.46
N THR A 155 7.82 -22.09 8.26
CA THR A 155 6.62 -22.07 9.12
C THR A 155 6.55 -20.86 10.05
N GLY A 156 7.69 -20.35 10.52
CA GLY A 156 7.76 -19.13 11.34
C GLY A 156 7.29 -17.86 10.61
N ARG A 157 7.63 -17.68 9.33
CA ARG A 157 7.16 -16.55 8.52
C ARG A 157 5.69 -16.69 8.13
N LYS A 158 5.20 -17.91 7.91
CA LYS A 158 3.77 -18.16 7.67
C LYS A 158 2.91 -17.80 8.88
N ALA A 159 3.37 -18.12 10.09
CA ALA A 159 2.67 -17.74 11.33
C ALA A 159 2.67 -16.22 11.55
N ALA A 160 3.80 -15.55 11.30
CA ALA A 160 3.88 -14.09 11.37
C ALA A 160 2.97 -13.41 10.33
N ALA A 161 2.99 -13.85 9.08
CA ALA A 161 2.12 -13.34 8.01
C ALA A 161 0.62 -13.58 8.32
N ALA A 162 0.27 -14.77 8.85
CA ALA A 162 -1.10 -15.07 9.25
C ALA A 162 -1.57 -14.24 10.46
N GLN A 163 -0.68 -13.91 11.40
CA GLN A 163 -1.00 -13.01 12.52
C GLN A 163 -1.16 -11.56 12.07
N ILE A 164 -0.30 -11.08 11.17
CA ILE A 164 -0.41 -9.75 10.58
C ILE A 164 -1.69 -9.64 9.74
N GLY A 165 -1.99 -10.63 8.89
CA GLY A 165 -3.22 -10.65 8.08
C GLY A 165 -4.51 -10.76 8.90
N LYS A 166 -4.47 -11.34 10.11
CA LYS A 166 -5.61 -11.35 11.05
C LYS A 166 -5.79 -10.03 11.80
N LYS A 167 -4.73 -9.24 11.96
CA LYS A 167 -4.73 -7.97 12.70
C LYS A 167 -4.81 -6.74 11.81
N ALA A 168 -4.46 -6.87 10.53
CA ALA A 168 -4.66 -5.86 9.51
C ALA A 168 -6.15 -5.77 9.21
N ALA A 169 -6.87 -4.98 10.02
CA ALA A 169 -8.11 -4.38 9.56
C ALA A 169 -7.75 -3.60 8.30
N ILE A 170 -8.17 -4.10 7.14
CA ILE A 170 -8.00 -3.42 5.86
C ILE A 170 -8.76 -2.09 6.01
N ALA A 171 -8.01 -1.00 6.18
CA ALA A 171 -8.60 0.33 6.23
C ALA A 171 -9.31 0.55 4.89
N LYS A 172 -10.60 0.87 4.93
CA LYS A 172 -11.34 1.16 3.70
C LYS A 172 -10.76 2.43 3.06
N PRO A 173 -10.98 2.66 1.75
CA PRO A 173 -10.59 3.91 1.11
C PRO A 173 -11.04 5.15 1.89
N GLU A 174 -12.25 5.12 2.45
CA GLU A 174 -12.81 6.21 3.27
C GLU A 174 -12.06 6.42 4.59
N ASP A 175 -11.62 5.34 5.24
CA ASP A 175 -10.85 5.40 6.48
C ASP A 175 -9.45 5.97 6.20
N LEU A 176 -8.83 5.58 5.07
CA LEU A 176 -7.55 6.11 4.62
C LEU A 176 -7.64 7.61 4.34
N LYS A 177 -8.65 8.04 3.57
CA LYS A 177 -8.90 9.47 3.30
C LYS A 177 -9.09 10.26 4.59
N LYS A 178 -9.91 9.73 5.52
CA LYS A 178 -10.14 10.36 6.81
C LYS A 178 -8.84 10.47 7.62
N GLN A 179 -8.06 9.40 7.70
CA GLN A 179 -6.79 9.38 8.40
C GLN A 179 -5.82 10.41 7.80
N TRP A 180 -5.70 10.46 6.47
CA TRP A 180 -4.91 11.46 5.76
C TRP A 180 -5.35 12.90 6.07
N ASN A 181 -6.65 13.18 5.94
CA ASN A 181 -7.21 14.52 6.18
C ASN A 181 -6.97 14.96 7.65
N GLN A 182 -6.98 14.02 8.59
CA GLN A 182 -6.70 14.30 10.01
C GLN A 182 -5.21 14.47 10.32
N THR A 183 -4.35 13.59 9.80
CA THR A 183 -2.94 13.53 10.21
C THR A 183 -2.00 14.35 9.32
N VAL A 184 -2.37 14.59 8.06
CA VAL A 184 -1.54 15.31 7.09
C VAL A 184 -2.09 16.72 6.84
N CYS A 185 -3.39 16.84 6.58
CA CYS A 185 -3.99 18.12 6.19
C CYS A 185 -4.62 18.92 7.34
N GLY A 186 -4.50 18.45 8.59
CA GLY A 186 -5.06 19.13 9.74
C GLY A 186 -4.42 20.50 9.98
N VAL A 187 -5.19 21.43 10.55
CA VAL A 187 -4.69 22.76 10.93
C VAL A 187 -3.49 22.67 11.88
N THR A 188 -2.54 23.57 11.69
CA THR A 188 -1.26 23.63 12.39
C THR A 188 -1.10 24.90 13.23
N GLY A 189 -1.94 25.91 13.00
CA GLY A 189 -1.81 27.23 13.61
C GLY A 189 -0.73 28.10 12.97
N LYS A 190 -0.08 27.62 11.90
CA LYS A 190 0.85 28.38 11.07
C LYS A 190 0.16 28.75 9.75
N ALA A 191 -0.27 30.01 9.62
CA ALA A 191 -1.12 30.47 8.52
C ALA A 191 -0.64 30.07 7.10
N GLY A 192 0.67 30.15 6.83
CA GLY A 192 1.20 29.75 5.53
C GLY A 192 1.15 28.23 5.30
N LEU A 193 1.44 27.43 6.33
CA LEU A 193 1.30 25.96 6.24
C LEU A 193 -0.17 25.58 6.12
N ASP A 194 -1.06 26.23 6.87
CA ASP A 194 -2.50 25.96 6.83
C ASP A 194 -3.09 26.27 5.44
N SER A 195 -2.58 27.30 4.77
CA SER A 195 -2.94 27.61 3.38
C SER A 195 -2.51 26.49 2.43
N ALA A 196 -1.29 25.96 2.57
CA ALA A 196 -0.83 24.82 1.78
C ALA A 196 -1.58 23.52 2.10
N PHE A 197 -1.91 23.27 3.37
CA PHE A 197 -2.65 22.07 3.77
C PHE A 197 -4.15 22.13 3.43
N SER A 198 -4.70 23.30 3.12
CA SER A 198 -6.08 23.42 2.64
C SER A 198 -6.34 22.67 1.32
N VAL A 199 -5.32 22.57 0.45
CA VAL A 199 -5.41 21.86 -0.84
C VAL A 199 -4.98 20.40 -0.78
N CYS A 200 -4.50 19.94 0.39
CA CYS A 200 -4.00 18.58 0.62
C CYS A 200 -5.13 17.53 0.76
N GLN A 201 -6.37 17.96 0.98
CA GLN A 201 -7.47 17.05 1.30
C GLN A 201 -7.76 16.08 0.15
N VAL A 202 -7.96 14.81 0.51
CA VAL A 202 -8.46 13.80 -0.42
C VAL A 202 -9.97 13.68 -0.25
N LYS A 203 -10.69 13.87 -1.35
CA LYS A 203 -12.16 13.72 -1.44
C LYS A 203 -12.54 12.27 -1.71
#